data_AF-A0A8T1ZW47-F1
#
_entry.id   AF-A0A8T1ZW47-F1
#
_cell.length_a   1.000
_cell.length_b   1.000
_cell.length_c   1.000
_cell.angle_alpha   90.00
_cell.angle_beta   90.00
_cell.angle_gamma   90.00
#
_symmetry.space_group_name_H-M   'P 1'
#
loop_
_entity.id
_entity.type
_entity.pdbx_description
1 polymer ?
#
loop_
_entity_poly.entity_id
_entity_poly.type
_entity_poly.pdbx_seq_one_letter_code
_entity_poly.pdbx_strand_id
1 'polypeptide(L)'
;MADVLRKLLDSGKLSDEKCRLILRGLRKQVDELNLSKNEAVDEWSSDEEEEIDPEYLRQVKESLGFDIDMNLRIPSYGIAPHEIGDDCEPPHNVALYGRLGVHCFNFEKGRNLRFIRIPKYNSQIHQTESYSITVEVEDLADCSPHIFQTLVTRLFPKNGEGLRVFTGICRLKPATPGKGDAYAILDEEVIDGFYRGDMPDFMSEARADDELRFYEVQEQDICENDWLRLYTEFALFSFWWFNEDGYEWSLPVEINKIVVETSETHREPCLKLKSSNAIFHINFSAKGRDYRSVVRRSTDGKTGHILLEVKSWADQPTSA
;
A
#
# COMPACT_ATOMS: atom_id res chain seq x y z
N MET A 1 -7.19 -23.21 12.47
CA MET A 1 -6.97 -21.79 12.83
C MET A 1 -6.73 -21.61 14.33
N ALA A 2 -7.59 -22.16 15.20
CA ALA A 2 -7.38 -22.14 16.66
C ALA A 2 -6.01 -22.73 17.10
N ASP A 3 -5.57 -23.84 16.49
CA ASP A 3 -4.26 -24.44 16.82
C ASP A 3 -3.06 -23.60 16.35
N VAL A 4 -3.25 -22.77 15.32
CA VAL A 4 -2.22 -21.85 14.82
C VAL A 4 -2.12 -20.62 15.73
N LEU A 5 -3.26 -20.05 16.12
CA LEU A 5 -3.32 -18.94 17.07
C LEU A 5 -2.77 -19.34 18.44
N ARG A 6 -3.07 -20.56 18.90
CA ARG A 6 -2.54 -21.10 20.16
C ARG A 6 -1.01 -21.25 20.12
N LYS A 7 -0.45 -21.78 19.03
CA LYS A 7 1.01 -21.84 18.83
C LYS A 7 1.66 -20.45 18.77
N LEU A 8 0.97 -19.44 18.25
CA LEU A 8 1.46 -18.07 18.19
C LEU A 8 1.40 -17.35 19.55
N LEU A 9 0.37 -17.62 20.36
CA LEU A 9 0.27 -17.18 21.76
C LEU A 9 1.35 -17.84 22.63
N ASP A 10 1.47 -19.17 22.54
CA ASP A 10 2.45 -19.94 23.34
C ASP A 10 3.91 -19.59 22.98
N SER A 11 4.16 -19.06 21.77
CA SER A 11 5.48 -18.58 21.35
C SER A 11 5.72 -17.09 21.63
N GLY A 12 4.77 -16.37 22.23
CA GLY A 12 4.85 -14.94 22.52
C GLY A 12 4.84 -14.04 21.26
N LYS A 13 4.67 -14.62 20.07
CA LYS A 13 4.64 -13.92 18.78
C LYS A 13 3.31 -13.22 18.52
N LEU A 14 2.29 -13.53 19.32
CA LEU A 14 0.99 -12.90 19.30
C LEU A 14 0.64 -12.57 20.75
N SER A 15 0.30 -11.31 21.04
CA SER A 15 -0.20 -10.94 22.36
C SER A 15 -1.63 -11.41 22.55
N ASP A 16 -2.02 -11.68 23.81
CA ASP A 16 -3.40 -12.05 24.17
C ASP A 16 -4.42 -11.04 23.63
N GLU A 17 -4.07 -9.75 23.65
CA GLU A 17 -4.90 -8.66 23.14
C GLU A 17 -5.09 -8.74 21.62
N LYS A 18 -4.00 -8.91 20.85
CA LYS A 18 -4.07 -9.08 19.39
C LYS A 18 -4.79 -10.37 18.99
N CYS A 19 -4.62 -11.46 19.74
CA CYS A 19 -5.35 -12.70 19.50
C CYS A 19 -6.85 -12.54 19.75
N ARG A 20 -7.26 -11.81 20.81
CA ARG A 20 -8.66 -11.51 21.09
C ARG A 20 -9.30 -10.67 19.99
N LEU A 21 -8.57 -9.71 19.42
CA LEU A 21 -9.05 -8.90 18.30
C LEU A 21 -9.27 -9.73 17.03
N ILE A 22 -8.33 -10.63 16.69
CA ILE A 22 -8.46 -11.55 15.54
C ILE A 22 -9.68 -12.48 15.73
N LEU A 23 -9.84 -13.07 16.92
CA LEU A 23 -10.96 -13.95 17.22
C LEU A 23 -12.31 -13.21 17.21
N ARG A 24 -12.35 -11.94 17.63
CA ARG A 24 -13.55 -11.10 17.61
C ARG A 24 -13.95 -10.69 16.19
N GLY A 25 -12.98 -10.38 15.32
CA GLY A 25 -13.20 -10.11 13.90
C GLY A 25 -13.74 -11.34 13.16
N LEU A 26 -13.17 -12.52 13.42
CA LEU A 26 -13.64 -13.78 12.84
C LEU A 26 -15.03 -14.17 13.34
N ARG A 27 -15.34 -13.92 14.62
CA ARG A 27 -16.68 -14.16 15.16
C ARG A 27 -17.73 -13.28 14.47
N LYS A 28 -17.46 -11.99 14.27
CA LYS A 28 -18.36 -11.10 13.51
C LYS A 28 -18.60 -11.59 12.08
N GLN A 29 -17.60 -12.14 11.40
CA GLN A 29 -17.77 -12.73 10.06
C GLN A 29 -18.60 -14.02 10.07
N VAL A 30 -18.46 -14.85 11.11
CA VAL A 30 -19.29 -16.05 11.29
C VAL A 30 -20.74 -15.68 11.63
N ASP A 31 -20.93 -14.62 12.42
CA ASP A 31 -22.26 -14.11 12.77
C ASP A 31 -22.94 -13.46 11.54
N GLU A 32 -22.19 -12.72 10.72
CA GLU A 32 -22.67 -12.17 9.42
C GLU A 32 -23.02 -13.26 8.40
N LEU A 33 -22.29 -14.39 8.39
CA LEU A 33 -22.62 -15.56 7.56
C LEU A 33 -23.83 -16.35 8.07
N ASN A 34 -24.06 -16.35 9.39
CA ASN A 34 -25.19 -17.04 10.02
C ASN A 34 -26.47 -16.20 10.12
N LEU A 35 -26.43 -14.91 9.79
CA LEU A 35 -27.60 -14.02 9.81
C LEU A 35 -28.69 -14.35 8.75
N SER A 36 -28.55 -15.43 7.98
CA SER A 36 -29.66 -15.96 7.17
C SER A 36 -30.52 -17.01 7.88
N LYS A 37 -30.18 -17.50 9.08
CA LYS A 37 -31.06 -18.39 9.86
C LYS A 37 -30.90 -18.25 11.39
N ASN A 38 -31.98 -17.72 11.97
CA ASN A 38 -32.45 -17.85 13.35
C ASN A 38 -32.05 -16.79 14.39
N GLU A 39 -33.06 -16.50 15.21
CA GLU A 39 -33.23 -15.40 16.15
C GLU A 39 -32.33 -15.45 17.39
N ALA A 40 -32.06 -14.24 17.90
CA ALA A 40 -31.86 -13.79 19.28
C ALA A 40 -30.91 -14.59 20.19
N VAL A 41 -29.74 -13.98 20.45
CA VAL A 41 -29.14 -13.94 21.79
C VAL A 41 -28.59 -12.54 22.03
N ASP A 42 -29.28 -11.78 22.88
CA ASP A 42 -28.78 -10.60 23.58
C ASP A 42 -27.54 -10.97 24.39
N GLU A 43 -26.39 -10.35 24.11
CA GLU A 43 -25.36 -10.14 25.13
C GLU A 43 -24.30 -9.11 24.68
N TRP A 44 -24.30 -7.96 25.39
CA TRP A 44 -23.28 -6.90 25.45
C TRP A 44 -23.24 -5.85 24.32
N SER A 45 -24.25 -4.97 24.25
CA SER A 45 -24.04 -3.57 23.86
C SER A 45 -24.11 -2.71 25.13
N SER A 46 -22.95 -2.29 25.60
CA SER A 46 -22.83 -1.03 26.34
C SER A 46 -21.98 -0.11 25.47
N ASP A 47 -22.53 0.27 24.32
CA ASP A 47 -22.01 1.40 23.55
C ASP A 47 -22.43 2.67 24.31
N GLU A 48 -21.66 3.03 25.34
CA GLU A 48 -21.62 4.43 25.74
C GLU A 48 -21.09 5.18 24.51
N GLU A 49 -21.94 5.94 23.82
CA GLU A 49 -21.55 6.80 22.71
C GLU A 49 -20.43 7.71 23.21
N GLU A 50 -19.19 7.44 22.79
CA GLU A 50 -18.05 8.25 23.17
C GLU A 50 -18.31 9.69 22.71
N GLU A 51 -18.36 10.64 23.66
CA GLU A 51 -18.53 12.05 23.34
C GLU A 51 -17.31 12.52 22.53
N ILE A 52 -17.51 12.71 21.22
CA ILE A 52 -16.43 13.09 20.30
C ILE A 52 -16.24 14.60 20.34
N ASP A 53 -15.00 15.04 20.52
CA ASP A 53 -14.63 16.44 20.47
C ASP A 53 -15.05 17.08 19.12
N PRO A 54 -15.93 18.11 19.12
CA PRO A 54 -16.34 18.80 17.90
C PRO A 54 -15.18 19.41 17.12
N GLU A 55 -14.11 19.82 17.81
CA GLU A 55 -12.90 20.38 17.19
C GLU A 55 -12.15 19.30 16.42
N TYR A 56 -12.01 18.09 16.98
CA TYR A 56 -11.45 16.95 16.28
C TYR A 56 -12.25 16.62 15.01
N LEU A 57 -13.58 16.57 15.11
CA LEU A 57 -14.44 16.32 13.94
C LEU A 57 -14.30 17.39 12.87
N ARG A 58 -14.20 18.67 13.27
CA ARG A 58 -13.95 19.79 12.35
C ARG A 58 -12.63 19.62 11.62
N GLN A 59 -11.54 19.36 12.36
CA GLN A 59 -10.20 19.21 11.79
C GLN A 59 -10.10 18.02 10.84
N VAL A 60 -10.68 16.87 11.19
CA VAL A 60 -10.76 15.70 10.30
C VAL A 60 -11.49 16.06 9.01
N LYS A 61 -12.64 16.74 9.10
CA LYS A 61 -13.45 17.08 7.93
C LYS A 61 -12.79 18.11 7.02
N GLU A 62 -12.21 19.16 7.59
CA GLU A 62 -11.62 20.27 6.82
C GLU A 62 -10.28 19.87 6.19
N SER A 63 -9.48 19.07 6.89
CA SER A 63 -8.16 18.65 6.40
C SER A 63 -8.17 17.32 5.66
N LEU A 64 -9.26 16.55 5.73
CA LEU A 64 -9.31 15.12 5.38
C LEU A 64 -8.38 14.26 6.25
N GLY A 65 -8.24 14.64 7.52
CA GLY A 65 -7.43 13.93 8.50
C GLY A 65 -5.92 14.14 8.38
N PHE A 66 -5.44 15.09 7.57
CA PHE A 66 -4.01 15.43 7.45
C PHE A 66 -3.52 16.42 8.51
N ASP A 67 -4.40 17.30 8.98
CA ASP A 67 -4.09 18.36 9.93
C ASP A 67 -4.98 18.16 11.17
N ILE A 68 -4.45 17.45 12.17
CA ILE A 68 -5.10 17.16 13.47
C ILE A 68 -4.13 17.58 14.57
N ASP A 69 -4.59 18.36 15.54
CA ASP A 69 -3.81 18.78 16.71
C ASP A 69 -3.60 17.60 17.67
N MET A 70 -2.34 17.34 18.04
CA MET A 70 -1.95 16.26 18.95
C MET A 70 -2.53 16.41 20.37
N ASN A 71 -2.97 17.61 20.77
CA ASN A 71 -3.54 17.86 22.10
C ASN A 71 -5.03 17.52 22.19
N LEU A 72 -5.68 17.21 21.06
CA LEU A 72 -7.09 16.85 21.05
C LEU A 72 -7.30 15.45 21.60
N ARG A 73 -8.45 15.25 22.24
CA ARG A 73 -8.89 13.92 22.66
C ARG A 73 -9.29 13.13 21.41
N ILE A 74 -8.43 12.19 21.02
CA ILE A 74 -8.71 11.29 19.90
C ILE A 74 -9.69 10.20 20.38
N PRO A 75 -10.80 9.94 19.67
CA PRO A 75 -11.70 8.85 20.02
C PRO A 75 -11.03 7.50 19.83
N SER A 76 -11.60 6.44 20.42
CA SER A 76 -11.00 5.09 20.49
C SER A 76 -10.60 4.50 19.13
N TYR A 77 -11.25 4.94 18.06
CA TYR A 77 -10.93 4.56 16.68
C TYR A 77 -10.68 5.78 15.77
N GLY A 78 -10.28 6.89 16.37
CA GLY A 78 -9.95 8.11 15.65
C GLY A 78 -8.67 8.01 14.83
N ILE A 79 -8.43 9.06 14.06
CA ILE A 79 -7.20 9.29 13.33
C ILE A 79 -6.18 9.85 14.33
N ALA A 80 -5.17 9.05 14.66
CA ALA A 80 -4.10 9.40 15.58
C ALA A 80 -3.00 10.20 14.85
N PRO A 81 -2.69 11.43 15.27
CA PRO A 81 -1.62 12.21 14.67
C PRO A 81 -0.23 11.79 15.16
N HIS A 82 0.76 11.85 14.26
CA HIS A 82 2.17 11.59 14.55
C HIS A 82 3.07 12.64 13.89
N GLU A 83 3.92 13.26 14.69
CA GLU A 83 4.98 14.15 14.20
C GLU A 83 6.32 13.40 14.16
N ILE A 84 7.10 13.66 13.12
CA ILE A 84 8.44 13.10 12.94
C ILE A 84 9.43 14.25 13.08
N GLY A 85 10.30 14.15 14.08
CA GLY A 85 11.34 15.14 14.30
C GLY A 85 12.30 15.25 13.11
N ASP A 86 12.94 16.39 12.94
CA ASP A 86 13.77 16.68 11.76
C ASP A 86 14.90 15.66 11.52
N ASP A 87 15.42 15.05 12.58
CA ASP A 87 16.50 14.04 12.55
C ASP A 87 15.98 12.59 12.68
N CYS A 88 14.67 12.37 12.58
CA CYS A 88 14.05 11.05 12.72
C CYS A 88 13.55 10.51 11.37
N GLU A 89 13.74 9.21 11.16
CA GLU A 89 13.16 8.52 10.00
C GLU A 89 11.72 8.07 10.30
N PRO A 90 10.79 8.18 9.33
CA PRO A 90 9.47 7.58 9.43
C PRO A 90 9.57 6.04 9.54
N PRO A 91 8.53 5.39 10.10
CA PRO A 91 8.36 3.95 9.96
C PRO A 91 8.46 3.51 8.49
N HIS A 92 9.07 2.35 8.22
CA HIS A 92 9.38 1.88 6.86
C HIS A 92 8.16 1.81 5.94
N ASN A 93 7.01 1.38 6.48
CA ASN A 93 5.73 1.37 5.74
C ASN A 93 5.28 2.78 5.37
N VAL A 94 5.35 3.74 6.30
CA VAL A 94 4.99 5.15 6.06
C VAL A 94 5.92 5.76 5.01
N ALA A 95 7.22 5.46 5.07
CA ALA A 95 8.20 5.88 4.05
C ALA A 95 7.86 5.36 2.66
N LEU A 96 7.49 4.07 2.54
CA LEU A 96 7.05 3.45 1.30
C LEU A 96 5.75 4.08 0.77
N TYR A 97 4.77 4.29 1.64
CA TYR A 97 3.47 4.86 1.29
C TYR A 97 3.56 6.33 0.86
N GLY A 98 4.41 7.12 1.52
CA GLY A 98 4.70 8.50 1.10
C GLY A 98 5.30 8.55 -0.31
N ARG A 99 6.32 7.72 -0.57
CA ARG A 99 6.94 7.61 -1.90
C ARG A 99 5.96 7.08 -2.97
N LEU A 100 5.08 6.15 -2.62
CA LEU A 100 4.04 5.65 -3.51
C LEU A 100 3.06 6.75 -3.93
N GLY A 101 2.64 7.62 -3.00
CA GLY A 101 1.79 8.76 -3.32
C GLY A 101 2.46 9.75 -4.27
N VAL A 102 3.73 10.08 -4.02
CA VAL A 102 4.53 10.97 -4.91
C VAL A 102 4.65 10.35 -6.30
N HIS A 103 4.94 9.05 -6.39
CA HIS A 103 4.98 8.31 -7.65
C HIS A 103 3.63 8.36 -8.38
N CYS A 104 2.52 8.13 -7.68
CA CYS A 104 1.18 8.23 -8.27
C CYS A 104 0.93 9.60 -8.91
N PHE A 105 1.29 10.68 -8.21
CA PHE A 105 1.14 12.03 -8.73
C PHE A 105 2.04 12.31 -9.93
N ASN A 106 3.32 11.93 -9.85
CA ASN A 106 4.27 12.09 -10.94
C ASN A 106 3.81 11.34 -12.20
N PHE A 107 3.37 10.10 -12.03
CA PHE A 107 2.87 9.25 -13.11
C PHE A 107 1.62 9.86 -13.78
N GLU A 108 0.62 10.28 -12.99
CA GLU A 108 -0.63 10.83 -13.53
C GLU A 108 -0.45 12.20 -14.20
N LYS A 109 0.35 13.08 -13.58
CA LYS A 109 0.51 14.48 -14.03
C LYS A 109 1.70 14.69 -14.96
N GLY A 110 2.52 13.66 -15.21
CA GLY A 110 3.77 13.79 -15.95
C GLY A 110 4.75 14.77 -15.28
N ARG A 111 4.76 14.79 -13.95
CA ARG A 111 5.64 15.64 -13.12
C ARG A 111 6.84 14.83 -12.62
N ASN A 112 7.83 15.52 -12.05
CA ASN A 112 9.00 14.89 -11.46
C ASN A 112 9.30 15.52 -10.09
N LEU A 113 8.36 15.33 -9.15
CA LEU A 113 8.53 15.70 -7.76
C LEU A 113 9.55 14.77 -7.10
N ARG A 114 10.57 15.36 -6.47
CA ARG A 114 11.58 14.63 -5.70
C ARG A 114 11.17 14.58 -4.23
N PHE A 115 11.09 13.37 -3.68
CA PHE A 115 10.83 13.16 -2.25
C PHE A 115 11.98 13.73 -1.40
N ILE A 116 11.66 14.52 -0.37
CA ILE A 116 12.63 15.03 0.61
C ILE A 116 12.51 14.27 1.92
N ARG A 117 11.35 14.40 2.60
CA ARG A 117 11.10 13.78 3.91
C ARG A 117 9.61 13.76 4.25
N ILE A 118 9.27 13.08 5.34
CA ILE A 118 7.91 13.04 5.91
C ILE A 118 7.94 13.74 7.27
N PRO A 119 7.50 15.00 7.39
CA PRO A 119 7.45 15.70 8.68
C PRO A 119 6.36 15.15 9.61
N LYS A 120 5.28 14.61 9.06
CA LYS A 120 4.16 14.08 9.84
C LYS A 120 3.30 13.11 9.04
N TYR A 121 2.61 12.24 9.78
CA TYR A 121 1.56 11.39 9.24
C TYR A 121 0.52 11.16 10.32
N ASN A 122 -0.72 10.94 9.91
CA ASN A 122 -1.77 10.53 10.82
C ASN A 122 -2.25 9.14 10.42
N SER A 123 -2.49 8.27 11.39
CA SER A 123 -2.88 6.88 11.13
C SER A 123 -4.22 6.54 11.78
N GLN A 124 -4.97 5.67 11.12
CA GLN A 124 -6.25 5.17 11.62
C GLN A 124 -6.31 3.67 11.42
N ILE A 125 -6.66 2.97 12.51
CA ILE A 125 -6.83 1.52 12.50
C ILE A 125 -8.29 1.22 12.82
N HIS A 126 -9.06 0.90 11.77
CA HIS A 126 -10.44 0.44 11.89
C HIS A 126 -10.56 -0.97 11.32
N GLN A 127 -11.26 -1.12 10.20
CA GLN A 127 -11.29 -2.34 9.40
C GLN A 127 -10.04 -2.43 8.53
N THR A 128 -9.50 -1.30 8.09
CA THR A 128 -8.24 -1.19 7.34
C THR A 128 -7.27 -0.25 8.06
N GLU A 129 -6.00 -0.26 7.66
CA GLU A 129 -4.99 0.69 8.14
C GLU A 129 -4.88 1.82 7.12
N SER A 130 -5.28 3.03 7.50
CA SER A 130 -5.22 4.22 6.64
C SER A 130 -4.22 5.23 7.18
N TYR A 131 -3.49 5.88 6.28
CA TYR A 131 -2.40 6.80 6.58
C TYR A 131 -2.58 8.09 5.78
N SER A 132 -2.82 9.20 6.47
CA SER A 132 -2.79 10.56 5.91
C SER A 132 -1.39 11.13 6.09
N ILE A 133 -0.57 11.02 5.04
CA ILE A 133 0.86 11.32 5.08
C ILE A 133 1.13 12.69 4.47
N THR A 134 1.85 13.54 5.19
CA THR A 134 2.38 14.81 4.65
C THR A 134 3.83 14.61 4.26
N VAL A 135 4.19 14.98 3.04
CA VAL A 135 5.53 14.80 2.47
C VAL A 135 6.05 16.15 2.03
N GLU A 136 7.30 16.47 2.37
CA GLU A 136 8.02 17.56 1.73
C GLU A 136 8.63 17.04 0.43
N VAL A 137 8.37 17.75 -0.66
CA VAL A 137 8.88 17.41 -1.99
C VAL A 137 9.52 18.63 -2.61
N GLU A 138 10.48 18.42 -3.50
CA GLU A 138 11.01 19.47 -4.35
C GLU A 138 10.47 19.29 -5.76
N ASP A 139 9.97 20.37 -6.36
CA ASP A 139 9.57 20.33 -7.76
C ASP A 139 10.73 20.78 -8.64
N LEU A 140 11.24 19.88 -9.49
CA LEU A 140 12.34 20.20 -10.40
C LEU A 140 11.98 21.28 -11.43
N ALA A 141 10.69 21.60 -11.61
CA ALA A 141 10.26 22.66 -12.50
C ALA A 141 10.53 24.07 -11.93
N ASP A 142 10.52 24.24 -10.61
CA ASP A 142 10.72 25.55 -9.95
C ASP A 142 11.82 25.55 -8.87
N CYS A 143 12.43 24.39 -8.59
CA CYS A 143 13.47 24.17 -7.59
C CYS A 143 13.07 24.67 -6.19
N SER A 144 11.79 24.59 -5.84
CA SER A 144 11.28 25.02 -4.54
C SER A 144 10.63 23.87 -3.76
N PRO A 145 10.71 23.91 -2.41
CA PRO A 145 10.05 22.91 -1.58
C PRO A 145 8.54 23.16 -1.55
N HIS A 146 7.78 22.10 -1.80
CA HIS A 146 6.32 22.06 -1.73
C HIS A 146 5.87 21.03 -0.71
N ILE A 147 4.65 21.22 -0.21
CA ILE A 147 3.99 20.23 0.64
C ILE A 147 3.09 19.36 -0.21
N PHE A 148 3.36 18.06 -0.19
CA PHE A 148 2.54 17.03 -0.80
C PHE A 148 1.76 16.26 0.27
N GLN A 149 0.55 15.83 -0.07
CA GLN A 149 -0.34 15.06 0.81
C GLN A 149 -0.79 13.81 0.08
N THR A 150 -0.65 12.66 0.75
CA THR A 150 -1.18 11.38 0.27
C THR A 150 -1.98 10.62 1.30
N LEU A 151 -3.14 10.11 0.90
CA LEU A 151 -3.92 9.16 1.69
C LEU A 151 -3.65 7.76 1.15
N VAL A 152 -3.08 6.89 1.97
CA VAL A 152 -2.80 5.51 1.61
C VAL A 152 -3.52 4.57 2.55
N THR A 153 -4.24 3.60 2.00
CA THR A 153 -4.93 2.56 2.76
C THR A 153 -4.35 1.20 2.44
N ARG A 154 -3.92 0.49 3.48
CA ARG A 154 -3.57 -0.92 3.40
C ARG A 154 -4.84 -1.75 3.50
N LEU A 155 -5.14 -2.46 2.42
CA LEU A 155 -6.32 -3.30 2.29
C LEU A 155 -5.96 -4.73 2.72
N PHE A 156 -6.98 -5.50 3.14
CA PHE A 156 -6.79 -6.92 3.35
C PHE A 156 -6.46 -7.62 2.03
N PRO A 157 -5.52 -8.58 2.05
CA PRO A 157 -5.32 -9.48 0.91
C PRO A 157 -6.59 -10.27 0.57
N LYS A 158 -6.87 -10.43 -0.71
CA LYS A 158 -8.06 -11.14 -1.23
C LYS A 158 -7.71 -12.30 -2.17
N ASN A 159 -6.71 -12.13 -3.03
CA ASN A 159 -6.51 -12.92 -4.25
C ASN A 159 -5.10 -13.54 -4.32
N GLY A 160 -4.59 -13.98 -3.16
CA GLY A 160 -3.29 -14.64 -3.04
C GLY A 160 -2.07 -13.70 -3.01
N GLU A 161 -2.28 -12.39 -3.03
CA GLU A 161 -1.25 -11.39 -2.71
C GLU A 161 -0.87 -11.42 -1.22
N GLY A 162 0.37 -11.04 -0.91
CA GLY A 162 0.83 -10.86 0.48
C GLY A 162 0.61 -9.44 1.00
N LEU A 163 0.51 -8.46 0.08
CA LEU A 163 0.32 -7.06 0.40
C LEU A 163 -0.58 -6.39 -0.65
N ARG A 164 -1.52 -5.56 -0.16
CA ARG A 164 -2.46 -4.78 -0.97
C ARG A 164 -2.52 -3.35 -0.45
N VAL A 165 -2.11 -2.38 -1.26
CA VAL A 165 -1.96 -0.97 -0.86
C VAL A 165 -2.64 -0.08 -1.90
N PHE A 166 -3.48 0.84 -1.45
CA PHE A 166 -4.24 1.74 -2.31
C PHE A 166 -3.96 3.20 -1.94
N THR A 167 -3.58 4.02 -2.92
CA THR A 167 -3.56 5.48 -2.75
C THR A 167 -4.91 6.03 -3.12
N GLY A 168 -5.50 6.88 -2.28
CA GLY A 168 -6.80 7.50 -2.51
C GLY A 168 -6.75 9.01 -2.75
N ILE A 169 -5.71 9.67 -2.25
CA ILE A 169 -5.49 11.11 -2.44
C ILE A 169 -4.01 11.28 -2.72
N CYS A 170 -3.65 12.07 -3.73
CA CYS A 170 -2.28 12.46 -4.05
C CYS A 170 -2.29 13.89 -4.58
N ARG A 171 -1.84 14.89 -3.80
CA ARG A 171 -1.94 16.31 -4.18
C ARG A 171 -0.85 17.20 -3.59
N LEU A 172 -0.56 18.31 -4.26
CA LEU A 172 0.24 19.42 -3.72
C LEU A 172 -0.65 20.43 -3.00
N LYS A 173 -0.24 20.95 -1.85
CA LYS A 173 -0.87 22.15 -1.24
C LYS A 173 -0.56 23.38 -2.13
N PRO A 174 -1.48 24.36 -2.25
CA PRO A 174 -2.72 24.53 -1.49
C PRO A 174 -3.96 23.91 -2.16
N ALA A 175 -3.83 22.89 -3.02
CA ALA A 175 -4.99 22.28 -3.66
C ALA A 175 -6.05 21.89 -2.62
N THR A 176 -7.24 22.44 -2.76
CA THR A 176 -8.35 22.20 -1.83
C THR A 176 -8.91 20.79 -2.01
N PRO A 177 -9.40 20.16 -0.94
CA PRO A 177 -10.24 18.97 -1.03
C PRO A 177 -11.34 19.12 -2.08
N GLY A 178 -11.29 18.30 -3.12
CA GLY A 178 -12.42 18.13 -4.04
C GLY A 178 -13.62 17.53 -3.31
N LYS A 179 -14.84 17.78 -3.79
CA LYS A 179 -16.07 17.18 -3.23
C LYS A 179 -16.06 15.64 -3.24
N GLY A 180 -15.16 14.99 -3.99
CA GLY A 180 -14.97 13.53 -4.04
C GLY A 180 -13.83 13.00 -3.16
N ASP A 181 -12.95 13.85 -2.64
CA ASP A 181 -11.74 13.41 -1.93
C ASP A 181 -12.05 12.84 -0.53
N ALA A 182 -13.17 13.23 0.06
CA ALA A 182 -13.58 12.79 1.40
C ALA A 182 -13.89 11.28 1.49
N TYR A 183 -14.09 10.61 0.35
CA TYR A 183 -14.42 9.20 0.26
C TYR A 183 -13.64 8.56 -0.89
N ALA A 184 -12.30 8.61 -0.81
CA ALA A 184 -11.44 7.93 -1.76
C ALA A 184 -11.66 6.41 -1.72
N ILE A 185 -12.64 5.95 -2.50
CA ILE A 185 -13.08 4.56 -2.61
C ILE A 185 -12.63 4.05 -3.97
N LEU A 186 -11.88 2.95 -3.93
CA LEU A 186 -11.46 2.21 -5.11
C LEU A 186 -12.69 1.58 -5.79
N ASP A 187 -12.89 1.91 -7.06
CA ASP A 187 -13.86 1.23 -7.91
C ASP A 187 -13.19 0.06 -8.62
N GLU A 188 -13.20 -1.12 -8.00
CA GLU A 188 -12.62 -2.33 -8.57
C GLU A 188 -13.40 -2.84 -9.80
N GLU A 189 -14.64 -2.39 -10.02
CA GLU A 189 -15.48 -2.88 -11.13
C GLU A 189 -15.04 -2.34 -12.48
N VAL A 190 -14.48 -1.12 -12.52
CA VAL A 190 -13.98 -0.49 -13.75
C VAL A 190 -12.58 -0.95 -14.16
N ILE A 191 -11.82 -1.57 -13.25
CA ILE A 191 -10.50 -2.14 -13.58
C ILE A 191 -10.71 -3.28 -14.57
N ASP A 192 -9.93 -3.31 -15.65
CA ASP A 192 -10.03 -4.36 -16.66
C ASP A 192 -9.86 -5.76 -16.05
N GLY A 193 -10.66 -6.73 -16.51
CA GLY A 193 -10.66 -8.11 -16.00
C GLY A 193 -9.28 -8.78 -16.01
N PHE A 194 -8.40 -8.39 -16.93
CA PHE A 194 -7.02 -8.84 -17.01
C PHE A 194 -6.19 -8.51 -15.76
N TYR A 195 -6.47 -7.38 -15.11
CA TYR A 195 -5.74 -6.91 -13.94
C TYR A 195 -6.52 -7.15 -12.62
N ARG A 196 -7.46 -8.10 -12.62
CA ARG A 196 -8.27 -8.48 -11.46
C ARG A 196 -8.16 -9.97 -11.13
N GLY A 197 -8.67 -10.34 -9.97
CA GLY A 197 -8.66 -11.73 -9.50
C GLY A 197 -7.30 -12.17 -9.00
N ASP A 198 -7.06 -13.47 -9.02
CA ASP A 198 -5.85 -14.10 -8.49
C ASP A 198 -4.57 -13.49 -9.07
N MET A 199 -3.57 -13.33 -8.21
CA MET A 199 -2.24 -12.90 -8.64
C MET A 199 -1.66 -13.96 -9.59
N PRO A 200 -1.17 -13.56 -10.77
CA PRO A 200 -0.65 -14.52 -11.74
C PRO A 200 0.60 -15.21 -11.18
N ASP A 201 0.87 -16.40 -11.70
CA ASP A 201 2.13 -17.08 -11.42
C ASP A 201 3.29 -16.31 -12.05
N PHE A 202 4.46 -16.42 -11.44
CA PHE A 202 5.66 -15.81 -12.00
C PHE A 202 6.06 -16.55 -13.27
N MET A 203 5.84 -15.90 -14.40
CA MET A 203 6.24 -16.30 -15.75
C MET A 203 6.17 -17.82 -16.01
N SER A 204 4.99 -18.33 -16.39
CA SER A 204 4.93 -19.54 -17.23
C SER A 204 5.28 -19.15 -18.68
N GLU A 205 6.04 -19.98 -19.40
CA GLU A 205 6.58 -19.71 -20.75
C GLU A 205 5.65 -18.88 -21.65
N ALA A 206 6.16 -17.74 -22.14
CA ALA A 206 5.45 -16.87 -23.08
C ALA A 206 5.12 -17.66 -24.36
N ARG A 207 3.87 -17.60 -24.82
CA ARG A 207 3.51 -18.21 -26.11
C ARG A 207 4.09 -17.35 -27.24
N ALA A 208 4.38 -17.95 -28.39
CA ALA A 208 4.99 -17.25 -29.52
C ALA A 208 4.18 -16.05 -30.08
N ASP A 209 2.91 -15.91 -29.68
CA ASP A 209 2.02 -14.78 -30.04
C ASP A 209 1.99 -13.66 -28.96
N ASP A 210 2.73 -13.83 -27.85
CA ASP A 210 2.79 -12.91 -26.70
C ASP A 210 3.94 -11.88 -26.78
N GLU A 211 4.74 -11.83 -27.86
CA GLU A 211 5.93 -10.96 -27.92
C GLU A 211 5.63 -9.46 -27.68
N LEU A 212 4.43 -9.00 -28.06
CA LEU A 212 4.01 -7.60 -27.86
C LEU A 212 3.44 -7.30 -26.48
N ARG A 213 3.18 -8.31 -25.64
CA ARG A 213 2.59 -8.16 -24.30
C ARG A 213 3.66 -7.94 -23.24
N PHE A 214 4.83 -8.55 -23.43
CA PHE A 214 5.92 -8.52 -22.48
C PHE A 214 7.00 -7.50 -22.87
N TYR A 215 7.69 -6.96 -21.87
CA TYR A 215 8.91 -6.18 -22.05
C TYR A 215 9.90 -6.46 -20.93
N GLU A 216 11.08 -6.95 -21.32
CA GLU A 216 12.22 -7.05 -20.42
C GLU A 216 12.88 -5.69 -20.28
N VAL A 217 12.76 -5.11 -19.08
CA VAL A 217 13.20 -3.75 -18.79
C VAL A 217 14.72 -3.67 -18.86
N GLN A 218 15.21 -2.72 -19.66
CA GLN A 218 16.65 -2.47 -19.80
C GLN A 218 17.20 -1.69 -18.61
N GLU A 219 18.51 -1.81 -18.36
CA GLU A 219 19.18 -1.10 -17.25
C GLU A 219 19.02 0.42 -17.32
N GLN A 220 19.05 0.99 -18.54
CA GLN A 220 18.79 2.42 -18.76
C GLN A 220 17.40 2.83 -18.26
N ASP A 221 16.38 2.02 -18.55
CA ASP A 221 15.02 2.30 -18.10
C ASP A 221 14.90 2.17 -16.58
N ILE A 222 15.62 1.24 -15.95
CA ILE A 222 15.67 1.12 -14.48
C ILE A 222 16.28 2.38 -13.85
N CYS A 223 17.34 2.92 -14.45
CA CYS A 223 17.98 4.15 -13.99
C CYS A 223 17.09 5.39 -14.18
N GLU A 224 16.31 5.45 -15.27
CA GLU A 224 15.39 6.55 -15.56
C GLU A 224 14.08 6.48 -14.76
N ASN A 225 13.71 5.30 -14.26
CA ASN A 225 12.46 5.03 -13.57
C ASN A 225 12.74 4.50 -12.15
N ASP A 226 13.13 5.41 -11.25
CA ASP A 226 13.42 5.12 -9.84
C ASP A 226 12.28 4.39 -9.10
N TRP A 227 11.03 4.61 -9.51
CA TRP A 227 9.85 3.92 -9.00
C TRP A 227 9.86 2.39 -9.24
N LEU A 228 10.63 1.87 -10.19
CA LEU A 228 10.83 0.42 -10.33
C LEU A 228 11.57 -0.16 -9.11
N ARG A 229 12.51 0.61 -8.56
CA ARG A 229 13.16 0.27 -7.29
C ARG A 229 12.19 0.36 -6.12
N LEU A 230 11.30 1.36 -6.12
CA LEU A 230 10.22 1.44 -5.13
C LEU A 230 9.34 0.17 -5.16
N TYR A 231 8.97 -0.34 -6.33
CA TYR A 231 8.16 -1.57 -6.44
C TYR A 231 8.93 -2.80 -5.94
N THR A 232 10.24 -2.82 -6.15
CA THR A 232 11.12 -3.86 -5.62
C THR A 232 11.24 -3.79 -4.09
N GLU A 233 11.27 -2.58 -3.50
CA GLU A 233 11.22 -2.40 -2.06
C GLU A 233 9.86 -2.84 -1.47
N PHE A 234 8.74 -2.53 -2.15
CA PHE A 234 7.43 -3.09 -1.79
C PHE A 234 7.40 -4.62 -1.87
N ALA A 235 8.07 -5.21 -2.86
CA ALA A 235 8.21 -6.65 -2.98
C ALA A 235 8.95 -7.26 -1.78
N LEU A 236 10.06 -6.66 -1.34
CA LEU A 236 10.78 -7.09 -0.14
C LEU A 236 9.94 -6.87 1.13
N PHE A 237 9.28 -5.73 1.25
CA PHE A 237 8.41 -5.39 2.38
C PHE A 237 7.24 -6.36 2.51
N SER A 238 6.62 -6.76 1.39
CA SER A 238 5.55 -7.76 1.38
C SER A 238 6.01 -9.12 1.93
N PHE A 239 7.27 -9.51 1.69
CA PHE A 239 7.81 -10.77 2.19
C PHE A 239 8.09 -10.69 3.70
N TRP A 240 8.63 -9.57 4.16
CA TRP A 240 9.03 -9.34 5.55
C TRP A 240 7.97 -8.61 6.38
N TRP A 241 6.71 -8.55 5.94
CA TRP A 241 5.72 -7.65 6.57
C TRP A 241 5.50 -7.90 8.07
N PHE A 242 5.75 -9.11 8.55
CA PHE A 242 5.65 -9.51 9.95
C PHE A 242 6.95 -9.30 10.76
N ASN A 243 8.02 -8.81 10.13
CA ASN A 243 9.34 -8.61 10.71
C ASN A 243 10.04 -7.40 10.07
N GLU A 244 9.74 -6.21 10.57
CA GLU A 244 10.33 -4.95 10.09
C GLU A 244 11.86 -4.93 10.22
N ASP A 245 12.42 -5.48 11.29
CA ASP A 245 13.88 -5.62 11.46
C ASP A 245 14.48 -6.47 10.33
N GLY A 246 13.77 -7.52 9.90
CA GLY A 246 14.18 -8.36 8.78
C GLY A 246 14.13 -7.64 7.44
N TYR A 247 13.15 -6.77 7.23
CA TYR A 247 13.07 -5.89 6.08
C TYR A 247 14.27 -4.92 6.07
N GLU A 248 14.48 -4.19 7.15
CA GLU A 248 15.54 -3.19 7.28
C GLU A 248 16.93 -3.82 7.09
N TRP A 249 17.18 -4.93 7.78
CA TRP A 249 18.44 -5.66 7.66
C TRP A 249 18.70 -6.15 6.24
N SER A 250 17.66 -6.44 5.45
CA SER A 250 17.78 -6.94 4.09
C SER A 250 18.12 -5.85 3.07
N LEU A 251 17.95 -4.57 3.40
CA LEU A 251 18.26 -3.47 2.48
C LEU A 251 19.78 -3.28 2.25
N PRO A 252 20.19 -2.72 1.10
CA PRO A 252 19.38 -2.35 -0.07
C PRO A 252 19.01 -3.56 -0.96
N VAL A 253 17.96 -3.41 -1.79
CA VAL A 253 17.62 -4.36 -2.86
C VAL A 253 18.49 -4.15 -4.10
N GLU A 254 18.82 -5.25 -4.77
CA GLU A 254 19.54 -5.29 -6.05
C GLU A 254 18.62 -5.92 -7.11
N ILE A 255 18.24 -5.13 -8.12
CA ILE A 255 17.34 -5.60 -9.19
C ILE A 255 18.15 -6.48 -10.15
N ASN A 256 17.74 -7.75 -10.30
CA ASN A 256 18.37 -8.68 -11.24
C ASN A 256 17.68 -8.63 -12.60
N LYS A 257 16.34 -8.65 -12.62
CA LYS A 257 15.53 -8.66 -13.84
C LYS A 257 14.12 -8.18 -13.56
N ILE A 258 13.56 -7.36 -14.45
CA ILE A 258 12.15 -6.99 -14.45
C ILE A 258 11.55 -7.31 -15.82
N VAL A 259 10.42 -8.02 -15.81
CA VAL A 259 9.59 -8.19 -17.00
C VAL A 259 8.25 -7.53 -16.75
N VAL A 260 7.89 -6.57 -17.59
CA VAL A 260 6.59 -5.90 -17.58
C VAL A 260 5.64 -6.64 -18.49
N GLU A 261 4.41 -6.80 -18.04
CA GLU A 261 3.33 -7.42 -18.75
C GLU A 261 2.13 -6.47 -18.77
N THR A 262 1.62 -6.19 -19.96
CA THR A 262 0.46 -5.31 -20.15
C THR A 262 -0.37 -5.74 -21.35
N SER A 263 -1.68 -5.55 -21.25
CA SER A 263 -2.63 -5.72 -22.37
C SER A 263 -2.47 -4.62 -23.44
N GLU A 264 -1.78 -3.53 -23.12
CA GLU A 264 -1.53 -2.44 -24.07
C GLU A 264 -0.46 -2.85 -25.10
N THR A 265 -0.85 -2.94 -26.37
CA THR A 265 0.01 -3.39 -27.47
C THR A 265 0.91 -2.27 -28.01
N HIS A 266 1.78 -1.72 -27.16
CA HIS A 266 2.78 -0.72 -27.57
C HIS A 266 3.82 -1.36 -28.48
N ARG A 267 4.05 -0.76 -29.67
CA ARG A 267 5.09 -1.19 -30.62
C ARG A 267 6.50 -0.89 -30.11
N GLU A 268 6.68 0.21 -29.40
CA GLU A 268 7.92 0.55 -28.72
C GLU A 268 7.90 -0.08 -27.32
N PRO A 269 8.82 -1.01 -26.99
CA PRO A 269 8.73 -1.79 -25.76
C PRO A 269 8.77 -0.96 -24.47
N CYS A 270 9.62 0.07 -24.38
CA CYS A 270 9.75 0.91 -23.19
C CYS A 270 8.47 1.70 -22.85
N LEU A 271 7.59 1.97 -23.84
CA LEU A 271 6.32 2.65 -23.60
C LEU A 271 5.35 1.82 -22.73
N LYS A 272 5.56 0.51 -22.61
CA LYS A 272 4.78 -0.33 -21.67
C LYS A 272 4.96 0.07 -20.20
N LEU A 273 6.07 0.72 -19.85
CA LEU A 273 6.26 1.28 -18.50
C LEU A 273 5.26 2.42 -18.20
N LYS A 274 4.77 3.08 -19.26
CA LYS A 274 3.79 4.18 -19.19
C LYS A 274 2.33 3.69 -19.20
N SER A 275 2.09 2.39 -19.36
CA SER A 275 0.74 1.82 -19.29
C SER A 275 0.10 2.05 -17.93
N SER A 276 -1.17 2.43 -17.88
CA SER A 276 -1.80 2.75 -16.57
C SER A 276 -1.84 1.52 -15.67
N ASN A 277 -2.24 0.39 -16.25
CA ASN A 277 -2.30 -0.91 -15.61
C ASN A 277 -1.18 -1.81 -16.14
N ALA A 278 -0.43 -2.45 -15.25
CA ALA A 278 0.69 -3.32 -15.62
C ALA A 278 0.99 -4.34 -14.52
N ILE A 279 1.51 -5.49 -14.92
CA ILE A 279 2.04 -6.51 -14.02
C ILE A 279 3.56 -6.52 -14.19
N PHE A 280 4.28 -6.59 -13.08
CA PHE A 280 5.73 -6.56 -13.01
C PHE A 280 6.21 -7.86 -12.37
N HIS A 281 6.93 -8.66 -13.15
CA HIS A 281 7.62 -9.85 -12.67
C HIS A 281 9.04 -9.45 -12.33
N ILE A 282 9.34 -9.39 -11.03
CA ILE A 282 10.58 -8.84 -10.49
C ILE A 282 11.40 -9.98 -9.89
N ASN A 283 12.61 -10.17 -10.41
CA ASN A 283 13.67 -10.94 -9.77
C ASN A 283 14.68 -9.95 -9.18
N PHE A 284 14.96 -10.09 -7.89
CA PHE A 284 15.89 -9.22 -7.17
C PHE A 284 16.58 -9.99 -6.05
N SER A 285 17.72 -9.48 -5.61
CA SER A 285 18.43 -10.01 -4.44
C SER A 285 18.48 -8.99 -3.32
N ALA A 286 18.62 -9.47 -2.09
CA ALA A 286 18.82 -8.64 -0.90
C ALA A 286 19.65 -9.43 0.13
N LYS A 287 20.79 -8.87 0.56
CA LYS A 287 21.78 -9.53 1.44
C LYS A 287 22.15 -10.96 1.01
N GLY A 288 22.36 -11.18 -0.29
CA GLY A 288 22.77 -12.48 -0.83
C GLY A 288 21.68 -13.56 -0.83
N ARG A 289 20.40 -13.16 -0.68
CA ARG A 289 19.24 -14.02 -0.92
C ARG A 289 18.49 -13.53 -2.15
N ASP A 290 18.11 -14.46 -3.01
CA ASP A 290 17.29 -14.18 -4.19
C ASP A 290 15.79 -14.27 -3.89
N TYR A 291 15.05 -13.37 -4.50
CA TYR A 291 13.61 -13.21 -4.36
C TYR A 291 12.96 -13.10 -5.74
N ARG A 292 11.76 -13.65 -5.83
CA ARG A 292 10.85 -13.43 -6.94
C ARG A 292 9.58 -12.80 -6.44
N SER A 293 9.06 -11.87 -7.22
CA SER A 293 7.83 -11.16 -6.91
C SER A 293 7.01 -10.88 -8.15
N VAL A 294 5.70 -10.88 -7.96
CA VAL A 294 4.73 -10.37 -8.92
C VAL A 294 4.08 -9.15 -8.27
N VAL A 295 4.23 -8.00 -8.92
CA VAL A 295 3.61 -6.74 -8.51
C VAL A 295 2.59 -6.34 -9.57
N ARG A 296 1.32 -6.20 -9.20
CA ARG A 296 0.26 -5.71 -10.10
C ARG A 296 -0.09 -4.28 -9.71
N ARG A 297 0.06 -3.36 -10.67
CA ARG A 297 -0.42 -1.98 -10.59
C ARG A 297 -1.72 -1.86 -11.36
N SER A 298 -2.74 -1.33 -10.70
CA SER A 298 -4.01 -1.02 -11.33
C SER A 298 -4.56 0.34 -10.87
N THR A 299 -5.44 0.94 -11.67
CA THR A 299 -6.14 2.19 -11.37
C THR A 299 -7.58 2.10 -11.84
N ASP A 300 -8.49 2.74 -11.10
CA ASP A 300 -9.89 2.95 -11.49
C ASP A 300 -10.08 4.19 -12.40
N GLY A 301 -8.99 4.84 -12.80
CA GLY A 301 -8.97 6.01 -13.65
C GLY A 301 -9.27 7.33 -12.91
N LYS A 302 -9.50 7.30 -11.59
CA LYS A 302 -9.65 8.52 -10.78
C LYS A 302 -8.27 9.09 -10.41
N THR A 303 -8.21 10.41 -10.24
CA THR A 303 -6.99 11.10 -9.84
C THR A 303 -6.50 10.64 -8.46
N GLY A 304 -5.21 10.38 -8.34
CA GLY A 304 -4.58 9.92 -7.11
C GLY A 304 -4.85 8.45 -6.74
N HIS A 305 -5.55 7.71 -7.61
CA HIS A 305 -5.89 6.31 -7.37
C HIS A 305 -4.93 5.34 -8.05
N ILE A 306 -4.11 4.66 -7.25
CA ILE A 306 -3.33 3.49 -7.64
C ILE A 306 -3.54 2.39 -6.60
N LEU A 307 -3.88 1.20 -7.06
CA LEU A 307 -3.84 -0.05 -6.31
C LEU A 307 -2.55 -0.80 -6.67
N LEU A 308 -1.79 -1.17 -5.64
CA LEU A 308 -0.60 -2.01 -5.74
C LEU A 308 -0.84 -3.32 -4.99
N GLU A 309 -0.79 -4.43 -5.71
CA GLU A 309 -0.91 -5.78 -5.19
C GLU A 309 0.41 -6.52 -5.37
N VAL A 310 0.92 -7.14 -4.31
CA VAL A 310 2.27 -7.68 -4.28
C VAL A 310 2.26 -9.10 -3.72
N LYS A 311 2.86 -10.02 -4.46
CA LYS A 311 3.07 -11.40 -4.04
C LYS A 311 4.55 -11.74 -4.18
N SER A 312 5.22 -12.01 -3.08
CA SER A 312 6.66 -12.26 -3.05
C SER A 312 7.01 -13.58 -2.38
N TRP A 313 8.07 -14.22 -2.85
CA TRP A 313 8.65 -15.41 -2.23
C TRP A 313 10.17 -15.42 -2.42
N ALA A 314 10.87 -16.06 -1.47
CA ALA A 314 12.30 -16.31 -1.59
C ALA A 314 12.53 -17.57 -2.43
N ASP A 315 13.57 -17.56 -3.26
CA ASP A 315 14.00 -18.78 -3.92
C ASP A 315 14.62 -19.73 -2.89
N GLN A 316 14.29 -21.02 -3.00
CA GLN A 316 14.99 -22.03 -2.21
C GLN A 316 16.44 -22.07 -2.69
N PRO A 317 17.43 -22.10 -1.78
CA PRO A 317 18.81 -22.33 -2.19
C PRO A 317 18.84 -23.64 -2.96
N THR A 318 19.23 -23.61 -4.23
CA THR A 318 19.54 -24.81 -4.99
C THR A 318 20.57 -25.58 -4.20
N SER A 319 20.16 -26.71 -3.62
CA SER A 319 21.07 -27.66 -2.98
C SER A 319 22.08 -28.10 -4.05
N ALA A 320 23.32 -27.63 -3.90
CA ALA A 320 24.45 -28.03 -4.73
C ALA A 320 24.85 -29.49 -4.49
#